data_AF-A0AAU6YQH6-F1
#
_entry.id   AF-A0AAU6YQH6-F1
#
_cell.length_a   1.000
_cell.length_b   1.000
_cell.length_c   1.000
_cell.angle_alpha   90.00
_cell.angle_beta   90.00
_cell.angle_gamma   90.00
#
_symmetry.space_group_name_H-M   'P 1'
#
loop_
_entity.id
_entity.type
_entity.pdbx_description
1 polymer ?
#
loop_
_entity_poly.entity_id
_entity_poly.type
_entity_poly.pdbx_seq_one_letter_code
_entity_poly.pdbx_strand_id
1 'polypeptide(L)'
;MPNNSQNSLTSRAKTWLSAPRTLEEIQDAHLRLVKKTQKDKSIDPQDGRTALEALIEGYVDAGGEMFDLYQTPEAPQAAQTDKAAVKTSSVLDLSPLCPDVQPTPPLTMEEKAKAIQNIRAMLARPSQVSAQ
;
A
#
# COMPACT_ATOMS: atom_id res chain seq x y z
N MET A 1 39.09 -2.99 -8.44
CA MET A 1 37.80 -3.36 -9.07
C MET A 1 37.02 -2.07 -9.30
N PRO A 2 36.70 -1.69 -10.55
CA PRO A 2 35.95 -0.47 -10.78
C PRO A 2 34.48 -0.64 -10.38
N ASN A 3 33.95 0.47 -9.87
CA ASN A 3 32.70 0.63 -9.15
C ASN A 3 31.49 0.45 -10.10
N ASN A 4 30.83 -0.72 -10.09
CA ASN A 4 29.68 -1.02 -10.95
C ASN A 4 28.37 -0.35 -10.46
N SER A 5 28.42 0.37 -9.33
CA SER A 5 27.29 1.01 -8.66
C SER A 5 26.62 2.13 -9.49
N GLN A 6 27.29 2.66 -10.52
CA GLN A 6 26.71 3.69 -11.40
C GLN A 6 25.75 3.13 -12.47
N ASN A 7 25.77 1.83 -12.75
CA ASN A 7 24.89 1.19 -13.74
C ASN A 7 23.79 0.31 -13.13
N SER A 8 23.62 0.34 -11.81
CA SER A 8 22.57 -0.42 -11.13
C SER A 8 21.19 0.19 -11.39
N LEU A 9 20.16 -0.66 -11.40
CA LEU A 9 18.77 -0.23 -11.56
C LEU A 9 18.35 0.67 -10.40
N THR A 10 18.82 0.37 -9.18
CA THR A 10 18.56 1.19 -7.99
C THR A 10 19.09 2.61 -8.16
N SER A 11 20.37 2.75 -8.52
CA SER A 11 20.99 4.07 -8.74
C SER A 11 20.25 4.86 -9.82
N ARG A 12 19.82 4.18 -10.88
CA ARG A 12 19.09 4.79 -11.98
C ARG A 12 17.68 5.22 -11.57
N ALA A 13 16.96 4.41 -10.79
CA ALA A 13 15.64 4.76 -10.25
C ALA A 13 15.73 6.01 -9.36
N LYS A 14 16.66 6.02 -8.40
CA LYS A 14 16.89 7.16 -7.49
C LYS A 14 17.26 8.44 -8.25
N THR A 15 18.12 8.34 -9.26
CA THR A 15 18.51 9.49 -10.09
C THR A 15 17.33 9.99 -10.93
N TRP A 16 16.48 9.10 -11.43
CA TRP A 16 15.32 9.49 -12.23
C TRP A 16 14.24 10.18 -11.40
N LEU A 17 14.07 9.77 -10.15
CA LEU A 17 13.18 10.35 -9.13
C LEU A 17 13.70 11.65 -8.51
N SER A 18 14.95 12.05 -8.75
CA SER A 18 15.48 13.32 -8.21
C SER A 18 14.85 14.56 -8.85
N ALA A 19 14.13 14.38 -9.96
CA ALA A 19 13.29 15.40 -10.57
C ALA A 19 11.81 15.09 -10.26
N PRO A 20 10.92 16.09 -10.16
CA PRO A 20 9.51 15.87 -9.94
C PRO A 20 8.92 14.94 -11.01
N ARG A 21 8.16 13.93 -10.57
CA ARG A 21 7.45 12.98 -11.44
C ARG A 21 5.98 12.97 -11.09
N THR A 22 5.14 12.69 -12.08
CA THR A 22 3.73 12.44 -11.82
C THR A 22 3.51 11.02 -11.32
N LEU A 23 2.41 10.79 -10.62
CA LEU A 23 2.04 9.45 -10.15
C LEU A 23 1.95 8.44 -11.31
N GLU A 24 1.39 8.85 -12.46
CA GLU A 24 1.26 8.00 -13.65
C GLU A 24 2.63 7.59 -14.22
N GLU A 25 3.60 8.52 -14.26
CA GLU A 25 4.96 8.22 -14.71
C GLU A 25 5.65 7.18 -13.81
N ILE A 26 5.49 7.33 -12.49
CA ILE A 26 6.11 6.42 -11.52
C ILE A 26 5.43 5.05 -11.57
N GLN A 27 4.10 4.99 -11.73
CA GLN A 27 3.35 3.74 -11.87
C GLN A 27 3.75 2.97 -13.14
N ASP A 28 3.86 3.65 -14.29
CA ASP A 28 4.34 3.03 -15.54
C ASP A 28 5.79 2.54 -15.39
N ALA A 29 6.66 3.32 -14.77
CA ALA A 29 8.04 2.92 -14.49
C ALA A 29 8.11 1.67 -13.60
N HIS A 30 7.30 1.61 -12.54
CA HIS A 30 7.17 0.46 -11.65
C HIS A 30 6.73 -0.79 -12.42
N LEU A 31 5.65 -0.68 -13.23
CA LEU A 31 5.15 -1.81 -14.02
C LEU A 31 6.18 -2.33 -15.04
N ARG A 32 6.90 -1.42 -15.71
CA ARG A 32 7.96 -1.78 -16.65
C ARG A 32 9.11 -2.48 -15.95
N LEU A 33 9.48 -2.02 -14.76
CA LEU A 33 10.56 -2.62 -13.99
C LEU A 33 10.18 -4.03 -13.50
N VAL A 34 8.95 -4.23 -13.01
CA VAL A 34 8.43 -5.56 -12.65
C VAL A 34 8.49 -6.52 -13.84
N LYS A 35 8.01 -6.10 -15.02
CA LYS A 35 8.08 -6.94 -16.24
C LYS A 35 9.51 -7.25 -16.64
N LYS A 36 10.42 -6.28 -16.49
CA LYS A 36 11.83 -6.43 -16.85
C LYS A 36 12.54 -7.42 -15.92
N THR A 37 12.36 -7.31 -14.60
CA THR A 37 12.99 -8.21 -13.62
C THR A 37 12.44 -9.64 -13.70
N GLN A 38 11.19 -9.81 -14.11
CA GLN A 38 10.62 -11.14 -14.38
C GLN A 38 11.18 -11.79 -15.66
N LYS A 39 11.40 -10.99 -16.71
CA LYS A 39 11.86 -11.48 -18.02
C LYS A 39 13.36 -11.71 -18.07
N ASP A 40 14.13 -10.80 -17.50
CA ASP A 40 15.60 -10.79 -17.60
C ASP A 40 16.24 -11.33 -16.31
N LYS A 41 16.66 -12.60 -16.37
CA LYS A 41 17.31 -13.29 -15.25
C LYS A 41 18.75 -12.85 -14.99
N SER A 42 19.33 -12.00 -15.85
CA SER A 42 20.67 -11.45 -15.63
C SER A 42 20.68 -10.30 -14.63
N ILE A 43 19.51 -9.75 -14.32
CA ILE A 43 19.35 -8.71 -13.32
C ILE A 43 19.55 -9.33 -11.94
N ASP A 44 20.41 -8.69 -11.15
CA ASP A 44 20.57 -9.06 -9.74
C ASP A 44 19.22 -8.91 -9.00
N PRO A 45 18.70 -9.98 -8.38
CA PRO A 45 17.40 -9.94 -7.73
C PRO A 45 17.30 -8.90 -6.60
N GLN A 46 18.42 -8.61 -5.92
CA GLN A 46 18.44 -7.62 -4.85
C GLN A 46 18.36 -6.21 -5.42
N ASP A 47 19.18 -5.86 -6.42
CA ASP A 47 19.12 -4.56 -7.10
C ASP A 47 17.77 -4.33 -7.78
N GLY A 48 17.16 -5.37 -8.36
CA GLY A 48 15.80 -5.30 -8.90
C GLY A 48 14.74 -4.98 -7.84
N ARG A 49 14.82 -5.60 -6.66
CA ARG A 49 13.91 -5.32 -5.53
C ARG A 49 14.11 -3.92 -4.97
N THR A 50 15.35 -3.53 -4.70
CA THR A 50 15.66 -2.20 -4.13
C THR A 50 15.31 -1.07 -5.11
N ALA A 51 15.41 -1.30 -6.42
CA ALA A 51 14.94 -0.36 -7.43
C ALA A 51 13.40 -0.21 -7.44
N LEU A 52 12.65 -1.31 -7.21
CA LEU A 52 11.19 -1.25 -7.07
C LEU A 52 10.76 -0.53 -5.79
N GLU A 53 11.43 -0.80 -4.66
CA GLU A 53 11.21 -0.09 -3.40
C GLU A 53 11.42 1.42 -3.56
N ALA A 54 12.49 1.84 -4.24
CA ALA A 54 12.73 3.26 -4.52
C ALA A 54 11.60 3.91 -5.34
N LEU A 55 11.01 3.19 -6.29
CA LEU A 55 9.85 3.68 -7.07
C LEU A 55 8.59 3.75 -6.22
N ILE A 56 8.38 2.81 -5.31
CA ILE A 56 7.26 2.84 -4.36
C ILE A 56 7.38 4.04 -3.41
N GLU A 57 8.56 4.26 -2.84
CA GLU A 57 8.85 5.44 -2.01
C GLU A 57 8.60 6.73 -2.79
N GLY A 58 9.11 6.84 -4.01
CA GLY A 58 8.88 8.01 -4.87
C GLY A 58 7.40 8.23 -5.21
N TYR A 59 6.59 7.17 -5.34
CA TYR A 59 5.15 7.28 -5.57
C TYR A 59 4.43 7.84 -4.34
N VAL A 60 4.79 7.38 -3.15
CA VAL A 60 4.26 7.88 -1.89
C VAL A 60 4.67 9.34 -1.65
N ASP A 61 5.93 9.69 -1.94
CA ASP A 61 6.43 11.07 -1.85
C ASP A 61 5.69 12.03 -2.81
N ALA A 62 5.26 11.54 -3.97
CA ALA A 62 4.42 12.27 -4.91
C ALA A 62 2.93 12.35 -4.50
N GLY A 63 2.57 11.77 -3.35
CA GLY A 63 1.22 11.83 -2.76
C GLY A 63 0.28 10.68 -3.14
N GLY A 64 0.81 9.58 -3.69
CA GLY A 64 0.02 8.38 -4.00
C GLY A 64 -0.01 7.38 -2.85
N GLU A 65 -1.00 6.47 -2.85
CA GLU A 65 -1.10 5.41 -1.85
C GLU A 65 -0.33 4.16 -2.31
N MET A 66 0.39 3.52 -1.39
CA MET A 66 1.23 2.35 -1.71
C MET A 66 0.45 1.22 -2.39
N PHE A 67 -0.83 1.04 -2.02
CA PHE A 67 -1.69 0.00 -2.57
C PHE A 67 -2.10 0.23 -4.02
N ASP A 68 -2.08 1.47 -4.51
CA ASP A 68 -2.50 1.80 -5.88
C ASP A 68 -1.55 1.20 -6.93
N LEU A 69 -0.28 1.00 -6.58
CA LEU A 69 0.73 0.37 -7.44
C LEU A 69 0.49 -1.13 -7.66
N TYR A 70 -0.30 -1.78 -6.81
CA TYR A 70 -0.64 -3.20 -6.89
C TYR A 70 -2.02 -3.45 -7.47
N GLN A 71 -2.82 -2.39 -7.64
CA GLN A 71 -4.08 -2.51 -8.34
C GLN A 71 -3.80 -2.73 -9.82
N THR A 72 -4.34 -3.83 -10.35
CA THR A 72 -4.35 -4.06 -11.80
C THR A 72 -5.08 -2.88 -12.42
N PRO A 73 -4.56 -2.20 -13.46
CA PRO A 73 -5.28 -1.11 -14.10
C PRO A 73 -6.64 -1.62 -14.54
N GLU A 74 -7.69 -1.22 -13.84
CA GLU A 74 -9.05 -1.50 -14.26
C GLU A 74 -9.23 -0.73 -15.56
N ALA A 75 -9.37 -1.45 -16.68
CA ALA A 75 -9.69 -0.83 -17.95
C ALA A 75 -10.91 0.08 -17.74
N PRO A 76 -10.92 1.30 -18.30
CA PRO A 76 -11.90 2.31 -17.95
C PRO A 76 -13.31 1.74 -18.07
N GLN A 77 -13.95 1.47 -16.93
CA GLN A 77 -15.33 1.03 -16.91
C GLN A 77 -16.18 2.21 -17.37
N ALA A 78 -16.59 2.12 -18.64
CA ALA A 78 -17.74 2.86 -19.12
C ALA A 78 -18.89 2.62 -18.13
N ALA A 79 -19.46 3.73 -17.66
CA ALA A 79 -20.55 3.82 -16.70
C ALA A 79 -21.49 2.59 -16.74
N GLN A 80 -21.43 1.77 -15.69
CA GLN A 80 -22.48 0.79 -15.44
C GLN A 80 -22.97 0.96 -14.00
N THR A 81 -23.93 1.86 -13.85
CA THR A 81 -25.00 1.72 -12.87
C THR A 81 -25.65 0.36 -13.08
N ASP A 82 -25.26 -0.64 -12.31
CA ASP A 82 -26.20 -1.48 -11.56
C ASP A 82 -25.45 -2.42 -10.62
N LYS A 83 -26.09 -2.74 -9.51
CA LYS A 83 -25.60 -3.70 -8.52
C LYS A 83 -25.45 -5.09 -9.17
N ALA A 84 -24.28 -5.40 -9.70
CA ALA A 84 -23.95 -6.76 -10.14
C ALA A 84 -23.08 -7.42 -9.08
N ALA A 85 -23.69 -8.35 -8.35
CA ALA A 85 -23.01 -9.25 -7.43
C ALA A 85 -21.84 -9.94 -8.15
N VAL A 86 -20.63 -9.70 -7.64
CA VAL A 86 -19.41 -10.38 -8.08
C VAL A 86 -19.58 -11.87 -7.78
N LYS A 87 -19.79 -12.68 -8.82
CA LYS A 87 -19.64 -14.14 -8.72
C LYS A 87 -18.16 -14.47 -8.67
N THR A 88 -17.53 -14.31 -7.51
CA THR A 88 -16.28 -15.01 -7.22
C THR A 88 -16.62 -16.47 -6.97
N SER A 89 -16.26 -17.35 -7.92
CA SER A 89 -16.26 -18.81 -7.72
C SER A 89 -15.09 -19.25 -6.82
N SER A 90 -14.94 -18.56 -5.70
CA SER A 90 -14.09 -18.95 -4.59
C SER A 90 -15.04 -19.06 -3.41
N VAL A 91 -15.20 -20.27 -2.89
CA VAL A 91 -15.94 -20.47 -1.65
C VAL A 91 -15.14 -19.73 -0.58
N LEU A 92 -15.57 -18.51 -0.28
CA LEU A 92 -15.03 -17.75 0.84
C LEU A 92 -15.32 -18.59 2.08
N ASP A 93 -14.26 -19.08 2.70
CA ASP A 93 -14.37 -19.75 3.98
C ASP A 93 -14.79 -18.70 5.01
N LEU A 94 -16.07 -18.71 5.36
CA LEU A 94 -16.66 -17.85 6.39
C LEU A 94 -16.56 -18.48 7.78
N SER A 95 -15.72 -19.51 7.94
CA SER A 95 -15.46 -20.09 9.25
C SER A 95 -14.83 -19.04 10.17
N PRO A 96 -15.24 -18.98 11.44
CA PRO A 96 -14.64 -18.08 12.40
C PRO A 96 -13.15 -18.37 12.53
N LEU A 97 -12.31 -17.33 12.50
CA LEU A 97 -10.86 -17.43 12.71
C LEU A 97 -10.51 -18.08 14.06
N CYS A 98 -11.45 -18.07 15.01
CA CYS A 98 -11.33 -18.69 16.32
C CYS A 98 -12.62 -19.49 16.64
N PRO A 99 -12.72 -20.77 16.22
CA PRO A 99 -13.93 -21.57 16.41
C PRO A 99 -14.28 -21.84 17.89
N ASP A 100 -13.28 -21.86 18.77
CA ASP A 100 -13.46 -22.06 20.22
C ASP A 100 -13.91 -20.80 20.99
N VAL A 101 -13.89 -19.62 20.34
CA VAL A 101 -14.25 -18.36 20.98
C VAL A 101 -15.67 -18.00 20.59
N GLN A 102 -16.59 -18.03 21.56
CA GLN A 102 -17.94 -17.54 21.31
C GLN A 102 -17.91 -16.04 20.95
N PRO A 103 -18.62 -15.61 19.90
CA PRO A 103 -18.74 -14.19 19.56
C PRO A 103 -19.25 -13.42 20.77
N THR A 104 -18.51 -12.39 21.18
CA THR A 104 -18.98 -11.51 22.25
C THR A 104 -20.28 -10.84 21.79
N PRO A 105 -21.30 -10.72 22.67
CA PRO A 105 -22.54 -10.04 22.33
C PRO A 105 -22.25 -8.63 21.79
N PRO A 106 -23.00 -8.17 20.77
CA PRO A 106 -22.83 -6.82 20.26
C PRO A 106 -23.16 -5.82 21.36
N LEU A 107 -22.25 -4.86 21.57
CA LEU A 107 -22.46 -3.78 22.52
C LEU A 107 -23.73 -2.98 22.15
N THR A 108 -24.51 -2.62 23.16
CA THR A 108 -25.62 -1.67 23.02
C THR A 108 -25.08 -0.28 22.63
N MET A 109 -25.96 0.59 22.16
CA MET A 109 -25.58 1.94 21.75
C MET A 109 -24.94 2.74 22.91
N GLU A 110 -25.46 2.56 24.12
CA GLU A 110 -24.95 3.21 25.34
C GLU A 110 -23.54 2.68 25.70
N GLU A 111 -23.35 1.36 25.66
CA GLU A 111 -22.05 0.75 25.92
C GLU A 111 -21.00 1.14 24.87
N LYS A 112 -21.40 1.25 23.60
CA LYS A 112 -20.54 1.77 22.53
C LYS A 112 -20.09 3.20 22.82
N ALA A 113 -21.02 4.09 23.19
CA ALA A 113 -20.70 5.47 23.52
C ALA A 113 -19.72 5.55 24.71
N LYS A 114 -19.95 4.74 25.76
CA LYS A 114 -19.06 4.65 26.92
C LYS A 114 -17.67 4.11 26.57
N ALA A 115 -17.60 3.08 25.75
CA ALA A 115 -16.33 2.50 25.30
C ALA A 115 -15.50 3.52 24.50
N ILE A 116 -16.14 4.25 23.58
CA ILE A 116 -15.48 5.30 22.79
C ILE A 116 -15.00 6.44 23.69
N GLN A 117 -15.80 6.86 24.67
CA GLN A 117 -15.40 7.89 25.62
C GLN A 117 -14.17 7.47 26.43
N ASN A 118 -14.12 6.22 26.89
CA ASN A 118 -12.98 5.69 27.62
C ASN A 118 -11.71 5.66 26.76
N ILE A 119 -11.81 5.20 25.52
CA ILE A 119 -10.69 5.22 24.55
C ILE A 119 -10.19 6.65 24.35
N ARG A 120 -11.09 7.62 24.16
CA ARG A 120 -10.72 9.03 24.03
C ARG A 120 -10.00 9.57 25.26
N ALA A 121 -10.45 9.22 26.46
CA ALA A 121 -9.80 9.62 27.70
C ALA A 121 -8.39 9.01 27.83
N MET A 122 -8.21 7.75 27.44
CA MET A 122 -6.91 7.08 27.45
C MET A 122 -5.92 7.66 26.42
N LEU A 123 -6.43 8.10 25.26
CA LEU A 123 -5.61 8.63 24.16
C LEU A 123 -5.38 10.15 24.26
N ALA A 124 -6.11 10.85 25.14
CA ALA A 124 -5.91 12.26 25.36
C ALA A 124 -4.50 12.48 25.93
N ARG A 125 -3.61 13.08 25.12
CA ARG A 125 -2.26 13.44 25.56
C ARG A 125 -2.36 14.39 26.76
N PRO A 126 -1.55 14.22 27.82
CA PRO A 126 -1.48 15.21 28.87
C PRO A 126 -1.03 16.53 28.25
N SER A 127 -1.86 17.57 28.38
CA SER A 127 -1.50 18.91 27.94
C SER A 127 -0.30 19.34 28.76
N GLN A 128 0.87 19.42 28.10
CA GLN A 128 2.02 20.11 28.66
C GLN A 128 1.61 21.57 28.83
N VAL A 129 1.30 21.95 30.07
CA VAL A 129 1.14 23.35 30.47
C VAL A 129 2.50 24.00 30.21
N SER A 130 2.56 24.85 29.18
CA SER A 130 3.73 25.70 28.96
C SER A 130 3.85 26.64 30.16
N ALA A 131 4.88 26.43 30.97
CA ALA A 131 5.26 27.37 32.01
C ALA A 131 5.80 28.64 31.34
N GLN A 132 5.19 29.78 31.69
CA GLN A 132 5.74 31.13 31.44
C GLN A 132 6.95 31.38 32.32
#